data_AF-A0A1Y2UYE1-F1
#
_entry.id   AF-A0A1Y2UYE1-F1
#
_cell.length_a   1.000
_cell.length_b   1.000
_cell.length_c   1.000
_cell.angle_alpha   90.00
_cell.angle_beta   90.00
_cell.angle_gamma   90.00
#
_symmetry.space_group_name_H-M   'P 1'
#
loop_
_entity.id
_entity.type
_entity.pdbx_description
1 polymer ?
#
loop_
_entity_poly.entity_id
_entity_poly.type
_entity_poly.pdbx_seq_one_letter_code
_entity_poly.pdbx_strand_id
1 'polypeptide(L)'
;MEIKFNVHGQQRKKLVEQIAEYTQQKAEYQYTPTYAYQIGKYTISKDGNLLSPDEIPAGLVTHLKQQGFTPSETVKLNITYRRNEFTDQDLDNLRHLIWAKGQLIKDACQLNSLPLTIDDQQVTFDWFTEVNTDDAPAYQQLIDKLVRYAKSHQRIMSQPREESNEKYAFRCLLLRLGFIGPRYKKQRKVLLKNLTGSAAFKSQEA
;
A
#
# COMPACT_ATOMS: atom_id res chain seq x y z
N MET A 1 15.64 -12.47 -9.92
CA MET A 1 14.28 -13.01 -9.70
C MET A 1 13.76 -12.56 -8.34
N GLU A 2 12.45 -12.30 -8.23
CA GLU A 2 11.79 -11.91 -6.98
C GLU A 2 10.50 -12.73 -6.80
N ILE A 3 10.25 -13.21 -5.58
CA ILE A 3 8.96 -13.72 -5.13
C ILE A 3 8.49 -12.83 -3.97
N LYS A 4 7.36 -12.16 -4.18
CA LYS A 4 6.76 -11.28 -3.18
C LYS A 4 5.96 -12.12 -2.20
N PHE A 5 6.38 -12.23 -0.94
CA PHE A 5 5.56 -12.84 0.12
C PHE A 5 4.89 -11.78 0.99
N ASN A 6 5.42 -10.55 1.02
CA ASN A 6 4.90 -9.41 1.81
C ASN A 6 4.64 -9.74 3.29
N VAL A 7 5.48 -10.60 3.88
CA VAL A 7 5.38 -11.00 5.29
C VAL A 7 6.23 -10.11 6.19
N HIS A 8 5.73 -9.79 7.38
CA HIS A 8 6.40 -8.88 8.32
C HIS A 8 6.55 -9.47 9.72
N GLY A 9 7.44 -8.87 10.52
CA GLY A 9 7.62 -9.21 11.93
C GLY A 9 8.00 -10.69 12.14
N GLN A 10 7.22 -11.40 12.96
CA GLN A 10 7.49 -12.80 13.29
C GLN A 10 7.39 -13.74 12.08
N GLN A 11 6.46 -13.47 11.14
CA GLN A 11 6.36 -14.29 9.93
C GLN A 11 7.59 -14.12 9.03
N ARG A 12 8.15 -12.90 8.95
CA ARG A 12 9.40 -12.67 8.22
C ARG A 12 10.57 -13.44 8.81
N LYS A 13 10.69 -13.48 10.13
CA LYS A 13 11.74 -14.28 10.81
C LYS A 13 11.59 -15.77 10.51
N LYS A 14 10.36 -16.29 10.58
CA LYS A 14 10.06 -17.68 10.19
C LYS A 14 10.40 -17.96 8.73
N LEU A 15 10.13 -17.02 7.81
CA LEU A 15 10.52 -17.17 6.40
C LEU A 15 12.04 -17.31 6.25
N VAL A 16 12.80 -16.44 6.94
CA VAL A 16 14.27 -16.47 6.94
C VAL A 16 14.79 -17.80 7.49
N GLU A 17 14.23 -18.27 8.61
CA GLU A 17 14.58 -19.56 9.22
C GLU A 17 14.34 -20.73 8.26
N GLN A 18 13.18 -20.78 7.60
CA GLN A 18 12.84 -21.86 6.67
C GLN A 18 13.72 -21.89 5.43
N ILE A 19 14.13 -20.72 4.91
CA ILE A 19 15.06 -20.65 3.78
C ILE A 19 16.45 -21.08 4.22
N ALA A 20 16.93 -20.63 5.39
CA ALA A 20 18.23 -21.01 5.94
C ALA A 20 18.34 -22.53 6.20
N GLU A 21 17.27 -23.13 6.72
CA GLU A 21 17.17 -24.58 6.93
C GLU A 21 17.19 -25.35 5.60
N TYR A 22 16.40 -24.90 4.62
CA TYR A 22 16.36 -25.55 3.31
C TYR A 22 17.72 -25.48 2.57
N THR A 23 18.40 -24.33 2.62
CA THR A 23 19.67 -24.13 1.92
C THR A 23 20.88 -24.60 2.72
N GLN A 24 20.70 -24.95 3.99
CA GLN A 24 21.78 -25.27 4.94
C GLN A 24 22.79 -24.11 5.06
N GLN A 25 22.32 -22.87 4.94
CA GLN A 25 23.14 -21.66 5.02
C GLN A 25 22.63 -20.76 6.15
N LYS A 26 23.56 -20.09 6.83
CA LYS A 26 23.20 -19.16 7.90
C LYS A 26 22.58 -17.89 7.33
N ALA A 27 21.56 -17.38 8.03
CA ALA A 27 20.99 -16.08 7.75
C ALA A 27 21.80 -14.97 8.42
N GLU A 28 22.29 -14.02 7.62
CA GLU A 28 23.03 -12.86 8.09
C GLU A 28 22.16 -11.60 7.95
N TYR A 29 21.92 -10.93 9.07
CA TYR A 29 21.18 -9.67 9.07
C TYR A 29 22.06 -8.53 8.58
N GLN A 30 21.60 -7.80 7.56
CA GLN A 30 22.38 -6.78 6.84
C GLN A 30 22.31 -5.38 7.47
N TYR A 31 21.74 -5.26 8.67
CA TYR A 31 21.62 -4.00 9.43
C TYR A 31 21.08 -2.82 8.61
N THR A 32 21.32 -1.58 9.05
CA THR A 32 20.89 -0.39 8.32
C THR A 32 21.78 -0.12 7.11
N PRO A 33 21.25 0.37 5.97
CA PRO A 33 19.87 0.84 5.78
C PRO A 33 18.92 -0.22 5.19
N THR A 34 19.39 -1.42 4.87
CA THR A 34 18.61 -2.40 4.10
C THR A 34 17.65 -3.21 4.97
N TYR A 35 18.03 -3.48 6.22
CA TYR A 35 17.35 -4.36 7.17
C TYR A 35 17.08 -5.77 6.58
N ALA A 36 17.82 -6.17 5.54
CA ALA A 36 17.64 -7.43 4.81
C ALA A 36 18.27 -8.61 5.54
N TYR A 37 17.92 -9.83 5.16
CA TYR A 37 18.67 -11.03 5.54
C TYR A 37 19.32 -11.63 4.30
N GLN A 38 20.62 -11.92 4.36
CA GLN A 38 21.33 -12.65 3.33
C GLN A 38 21.44 -14.11 3.72
N ILE A 39 21.12 -15.02 2.79
CA ILE A 39 21.24 -16.47 2.95
C ILE A 39 21.91 -17.02 1.70
N GLY A 40 23.24 -17.07 1.72
CA GLY A 40 24.06 -17.38 0.53
C GLY A 40 23.74 -16.43 -0.63
N LYS A 41 23.09 -16.93 -1.69
CA LYS A 41 22.69 -16.12 -2.85
C LYS A 41 21.29 -15.48 -2.72
N TYR A 42 20.53 -15.84 -1.70
CA TYR A 42 19.18 -15.32 -1.48
C TYR A 42 19.20 -14.11 -0.56
N THR A 43 18.31 -13.16 -0.83
CA THR A 43 18.12 -11.99 0.02
C THR A 43 16.65 -11.90 0.40
N ILE A 44 16.34 -11.81 1.70
CA ILE A 44 15.00 -11.54 2.20
C ILE A 44 14.92 -10.06 2.53
N SER A 45 14.17 -9.30 1.71
CA SER A 45 14.01 -7.86 1.88
C SER A 45 13.35 -7.51 3.22
N LYS A 46 13.43 -6.24 3.62
CA LYS A 46 12.72 -5.70 4.80
C LYS A 46 11.22 -5.99 4.76
N ASP A 47 10.64 -5.96 3.57
CA ASP A 47 9.21 -6.19 3.32
C ASP A 47 8.86 -7.68 3.24
N GLY A 48 9.84 -8.57 3.40
CA GLY A 48 9.64 -10.01 3.43
C GLY A 48 9.53 -10.65 2.05
N ASN A 49 10.13 -10.04 1.02
CA ASN A 49 10.20 -10.63 -0.31
C ASN A 49 11.50 -11.43 -0.46
N LEU A 50 11.45 -12.52 -1.23
CA LEU A 50 12.60 -13.35 -1.55
C LEU A 50 13.20 -12.90 -2.88
N LEU A 51 14.44 -12.45 -2.86
CA LEU A 51 15.22 -12.07 -4.03
C LEU A 51 16.33 -13.10 -4.27
N SER A 52 16.64 -13.35 -5.53
CA SER A 52 17.79 -14.16 -5.95
C SER A 52 18.35 -13.61 -7.26
N PRO A 53 19.68 -13.60 -7.47
CA PRO A 53 20.26 -13.28 -8.78
C PRO A 53 19.88 -14.33 -9.83
N ASP A 54 19.71 -15.59 -9.41
CA ASP A 54 19.37 -16.71 -10.28
C ASP A 54 17.87 -17.06 -10.19
N GLU A 55 17.46 -18.06 -10.96
CA GLU A 55 16.15 -18.69 -10.81
C GLU A 55 15.98 -19.32 -9.42
N ILE A 56 14.80 -19.12 -8.83
CA ILE A 56 14.45 -19.66 -7.51
C ILE A 56 13.93 -21.09 -7.72
N PRO A 57 14.58 -22.12 -7.12
CA PRO A 57 14.19 -23.50 -7.35
C PRO A 57 12.74 -23.78 -6.94
N ALA A 58 11.99 -24.49 -7.78
CA ALA A 58 10.60 -24.86 -7.49
C ALA A 58 10.45 -25.68 -6.20
N GLY A 59 11.47 -26.46 -5.83
CA GLY A 59 11.52 -27.19 -4.56
C GLY A 59 11.48 -26.27 -3.33
N LEU A 60 12.21 -25.14 -3.37
CA LEU A 60 12.19 -24.15 -2.31
C LEU A 60 10.81 -23.48 -2.20
N VAL A 61 10.21 -23.10 -3.33
CA VAL A 61 8.86 -22.51 -3.35
C VAL A 61 7.82 -23.48 -2.79
N THR A 62 7.93 -24.76 -3.14
CA THR A 62 7.03 -25.81 -2.64
C THR A 62 7.20 -26.03 -1.14
N HIS A 63 8.43 -26.08 -0.64
CA HIS A 63 8.74 -26.16 0.79
C HIS A 63 8.12 -24.97 1.55
N LEU A 64 8.33 -23.75 1.06
CA LEU A 64 7.76 -22.55 1.67
C LEU A 64 6.23 -22.57 1.66
N LYS A 65 5.61 -23.04 0.59
CA LYS A 65 4.15 -23.20 0.49
C LYS A 65 3.61 -24.19 1.54
N GLN A 66 4.30 -25.30 1.77
CA GLN A 66 3.92 -26.27 2.82
C GLN A 66 3.99 -25.67 4.23
N GLN A 67 4.87 -24.69 4.44
CA GLN A 67 5.00 -23.94 5.69
C GLN A 67 4.02 -22.75 5.79
N GLY A 68 3.10 -22.62 4.83
CA GLY A 68 2.08 -21.57 4.80
C GLY A 68 2.55 -20.25 4.17
N PHE A 69 3.75 -20.19 3.60
CA PHE A 69 4.20 -19.04 2.82
C PHE A 69 3.74 -19.17 1.38
N THR A 70 2.65 -18.47 1.05
CA THR A 70 2.17 -18.36 -0.33
C THR A 70 2.70 -17.06 -0.93
N PRO A 71 3.24 -17.08 -2.16
CA PRO A 71 3.51 -15.86 -2.90
C PRO A 71 2.25 -15.00 -2.93
N SER A 72 2.40 -13.72 -2.64
CA SER A 72 1.34 -12.74 -2.83
C SER A 72 0.97 -12.68 -4.30
N GLU A 73 -0.30 -12.92 -4.59
CA GLU A 73 -0.84 -12.69 -5.91
C GLU A 73 -1.00 -11.18 -6.13
N THR A 74 -0.73 -10.72 -7.34
CA THR A 74 -0.98 -9.35 -7.74
C THR A 74 -2.05 -9.29 -8.81
N VAL A 75 -2.88 -8.26 -8.72
CA VAL A 75 -3.99 -8.02 -9.63
C VAL A 75 -3.96 -6.57 -10.11
N LYS A 76 -4.48 -6.36 -11.32
CA LYS A 76 -4.86 -5.01 -11.77
C LYS A 76 -6.20 -4.67 -11.13
N LEU A 77 -6.26 -3.57 -10.40
CA LEU A 77 -7.49 -3.10 -9.76
C LEU A 77 -8.08 -1.94 -10.57
N ASN A 78 -9.08 -2.23 -11.38
CA ASN A 78 -9.83 -1.22 -12.13
C ASN A 78 -11.02 -0.76 -11.29
N ILE A 79 -11.08 0.53 -10.96
CA ILE A 79 -12.18 1.10 -10.18
C ILE A 79 -12.88 2.16 -11.03
N THR A 80 -14.16 1.92 -11.27
CA THR A 80 -15.02 2.74 -12.14
C THR A 80 -16.34 3.03 -11.46
N TYR A 81 -16.85 4.24 -11.64
CA TYR A 81 -18.19 4.65 -11.21
C TYR A 81 -18.97 5.18 -12.41
N ARG A 82 -20.30 5.13 -12.37
CA ARG A 82 -21.12 5.68 -13.45
C ARG A 82 -21.06 7.20 -13.44
N ARG A 83 -20.86 7.82 -14.61
CA ARG A 83 -20.77 9.28 -14.76
C ARG A 83 -22.00 10.02 -14.25
N ASN A 84 -23.18 9.42 -14.42
CA ASN A 84 -24.46 9.99 -14.01
C ASN A 84 -24.69 10.00 -12.49
N GLU A 85 -23.81 9.36 -11.69
CA GLU A 85 -23.85 9.46 -10.23
C GLU A 85 -23.12 10.70 -9.69
N PHE A 86 -22.58 11.55 -10.56
CA PHE A 86 -21.82 12.74 -10.21
C PHE A 86 -22.42 13.98 -10.86
N THR A 87 -22.57 15.02 -10.07
CA THR A 87 -22.71 16.39 -10.59
C THR A 87 -21.33 16.92 -11.02
N ASP A 88 -21.29 17.99 -11.81
CA ASP A 88 -20.03 18.61 -12.19
C ASP A 88 -19.26 19.14 -10.96
N GLN A 89 -19.99 19.63 -9.95
CA GLN A 89 -19.40 20.07 -8.69
C GLN A 89 -18.76 18.90 -7.91
N ASP A 90 -19.34 17.70 -7.96
CA ASP A 90 -18.75 16.51 -7.34
C ASP A 90 -17.42 16.12 -8.01
N LEU A 91 -17.37 16.23 -9.34
CA LEU A 91 -16.15 15.96 -10.11
C LEU A 91 -15.07 16.99 -9.80
N ASP A 92 -15.43 18.26 -9.69
CA ASP A 92 -14.49 19.33 -9.32
C ASP A 92 -13.98 19.15 -7.89
N ASN A 93 -14.85 18.77 -6.95
CA ASN A 93 -14.46 18.42 -5.59
C ASN A 93 -13.48 17.24 -5.57
N LEU A 94 -13.75 16.20 -6.37
CA LEU A 94 -12.88 15.03 -6.48
C LEU A 94 -11.52 15.39 -7.08
N ARG A 95 -11.48 16.17 -8.16
CA ARG A 95 -10.23 16.69 -8.77
C ARG A 95 -9.44 17.52 -7.77
N HIS A 96 -10.09 18.43 -7.04
CA HIS A 96 -9.43 19.23 -6.01
C HIS A 96 -8.89 18.37 -4.86
N LEU A 97 -9.61 17.33 -4.45
CA LEU A 97 -9.16 16.43 -3.39
C LEU A 97 -7.92 15.63 -3.81
N ILE A 98 -7.93 15.07 -5.04
CA ILE A 98 -6.80 14.36 -5.62
C ILE A 98 -5.60 15.29 -5.78
N TRP A 99 -5.81 16.51 -6.26
CA TRP A 99 -4.75 17.51 -6.38
C TRP A 99 -4.16 17.88 -5.02
N ALA A 100 -5.00 18.21 -4.03
CA ALA A 100 -4.57 18.70 -2.73
C ALA A 100 -3.95 17.64 -1.82
N LYS A 101 -4.27 16.36 -2.04
CA LYS A 101 -3.80 15.22 -1.23
C LYS A 101 -3.03 14.18 -2.03
N GLY A 102 -2.71 14.50 -3.29
CA GLY A 102 -2.15 13.54 -4.24
C GLY A 102 -0.82 12.96 -3.80
N GLN A 103 0.07 13.77 -3.21
CA GLN A 103 1.36 13.26 -2.73
C GLN A 103 1.17 12.22 -1.62
N LEU A 104 0.39 12.53 -0.58
CA LEU A 104 0.09 11.57 0.49
C LEU A 104 -0.58 10.28 -0.02
N ILE A 105 -1.49 10.39 -1.01
CA ILE A 105 -2.15 9.21 -1.61
C ILE A 105 -1.13 8.37 -2.38
N LYS A 106 -0.27 9.02 -3.18
CA LYS A 106 0.81 8.37 -3.92
C LYS A 106 1.76 7.64 -2.97
N ASP A 107 2.21 8.28 -1.90
CA ASP A 107 3.15 7.67 -0.95
C ASP A 107 2.51 6.51 -0.18
N ALA A 108 1.25 6.68 0.26
CA ALA A 108 0.51 5.63 0.96
C ALA A 108 0.30 4.38 0.11
N CYS A 109 0.04 4.57 -1.18
CA CYS A 109 -0.28 3.49 -2.12
C CYS A 109 0.90 3.10 -3.02
N GLN A 110 2.09 3.71 -2.84
CA GLN A 110 3.28 3.53 -3.67
C GLN A 110 3.02 3.75 -5.17
N LEU A 111 2.35 4.85 -5.51
CA LEU A 111 1.94 5.20 -6.87
C LEU A 111 2.79 6.34 -7.45
N ASN A 112 3.05 6.27 -8.75
CA ASN A 112 3.75 7.34 -9.47
C ASN A 112 2.80 8.45 -9.95
N SER A 113 1.53 8.12 -10.20
CA SER A 113 0.53 9.06 -10.73
C SER A 113 -0.88 8.68 -10.27
N LEU A 114 -1.80 9.64 -10.37
CA LEU A 114 -3.22 9.49 -10.00
C LEU A 114 -4.14 9.95 -11.15
N PRO A 115 -4.08 9.31 -12.33
CA PRO A 115 -4.94 9.68 -13.45
C PRO A 115 -6.42 9.51 -13.09
N LEU A 116 -7.24 10.45 -13.54
CA LEU A 116 -8.71 10.41 -13.40
C LEU A 116 -9.31 10.66 -14.77
N THR A 117 -9.81 9.59 -15.39
CA THR A 117 -10.43 9.64 -16.72
C THR A 117 -11.94 9.78 -16.53
N ILE A 118 -12.54 10.77 -17.19
CA ILE A 118 -13.98 11.02 -17.10
C ILE A 118 -14.51 11.13 -18.53
N ASP A 119 -15.45 10.26 -18.88
CA ASP A 119 -16.21 10.28 -20.13
C ASP A 119 -17.72 10.35 -19.83
N ASP A 120 -18.55 10.28 -20.88
CA ASP A 120 -20.00 10.39 -20.77
C ASP A 120 -20.65 9.22 -20.00
N GLN A 121 -19.98 8.07 -19.89
CA GLN A 121 -20.49 6.86 -19.25
C GLN A 121 -19.92 6.65 -17.86
N GLN A 122 -18.63 6.94 -17.65
CA GLN A 122 -17.91 6.53 -16.45
C GLN A 122 -16.85 7.52 -15.96
N VAL A 123 -16.55 7.40 -14.67
CA VAL A 123 -15.42 8.01 -13.97
C VAL A 123 -14.48 6.89 -13.57
N THR A 124 -13.25 6.90 -14.08
CA THR A 124 -12.29 5.80 -13.96
C THR A 124 -11.03 6.23 -13.21
N PHE A 125 -10.64 5.41 -12.23
CA PHE A 125 -9.43 5.56 -11.45
C PHE A 125 -8.39 4.52 -11.91
N ASP A 126 -7.52 4.91 -12.84
CA ASP A 126 -6.47 4.05 -13.39
C ASP A 126 -5.19 4.05 -12.53
N TRP A 127 -5.36 3.90 -11.22
CA TRP A 127 -4.27 4.08 -10.26
C TRP A 127 -3.45 2.80 -10.04
N PHE A 128 -4.08 1.63 -10.19
CA PHE A 128 -3.58 0.39 -9.62
C PHE A 128 -3.33 -0.68 -10.69
N THR A 129 -2.15 -0.66 -11.31
CA THR A 129 -1.75 -1.64 -12.34
C THR A 129 -1.32 -2.98 -11.78
N GLU A 130 -0.63 -2.97 -10.63
CA GLU A 130 -0.16 -4.18 -9.94
C GLU A 130 -0.32 -3.96 -8.42
N VAL A 131 -1.30 -4.64 -7.82
CA VAL A 131 -1.62 -4.51 -6.40
C VAL A 131 -1.71 -5.90 -5.77
N ASN A 132 -1.13 -6.05 -4.57
CA ASN A 132 -1.31 -7.25 -3.76
C ASN A 132 -2.81 -7.46 -3.47
N THR A 133 -3.33 -8.65 -3.74
CA THR A 133 -4.74 -9.02 -3.50
C THR A 133 -5.21 -8.72 -2.07
N ASP A 134 -4.33 -8.83 -1.07
CA ASP A 134 -4.66 -8.54 0.33
C ASP A 134 -4.82 -7.05 0.63
N ASP A 135 -4.13 -6.19 -0.13
CA ASP A 135 -4.18 -4.74 0.01
C ASP A 135 -5.31 -4.11 -0.82
N ALA A 136 -5.69 -4.75 -1.93
CA ALA A 136 -6.70 -4.24 -2.88
C ALA A 136 -8.01 -3.76 -2.21
N PRO A 137 -8.60 -4.47 -1.21
CA PRO A 137 -9.81 -3.99 -0.53
C PRO A 137 -9.61 -2.66 0.21
N ALA A 138 -8.41 -2.37 0.72
CA ALA A 138 -8.13 -1.11 1.40
C ALA A 138 -8.03 0.05 0.40
N TYR A 139 -7.44 -0.19 -0.78
CA TYR A 139 -7.32 0.79 -1.85
C TYR A 139 -8.66 1.10 -2.51
N GLN A 140 -9.49 0.07 -2.77
CA GLN A 140 -10.86 0.27 -3.23
C GLN A 140 -11.67 1.09 -2.22
N GLN A 141 -11.59 0.75 -0.93
CA GLN A 141 -12.30 1.49 0.10
C GLN A 141 -11.80 2.94 0.25
N LEU A 142 -10.50 3.20 0.01
CA LEU A 142 -9.98 4.56 -0.04
C LEU A 142 -10.67 5.35 -1.15
N ILE A 143 -10.73 4.83 -2.37
CA ILE A 143 -11.38 5.51 -3.51
C ILE A 143 -12.88 5.72 -3.23
N ASP A 144 -13.59 4.70 -2.75
CA ASP A 144 -15.01 4.82 -2.37
C ASP A 144 -15.22 5.97 -1.38
N LYS A 145 -14.31 6.13 -0.41
CA LYS A 145 -14.39 7.16 0.61
C LYS A 145 -14.03 8.54 0.06
N LEU A 146 -13.07 8.65 -0.86
CA LEU A 146 -12.77 9.89 -1.58
C LEU A 146 -13.96 10.35 -2.42
N VAL A 147 -14.57 9.43 -3.18
CA VAL A 147 -15.77 9.71 -3.99
C VAL A 147 -16.93 10.16 -3.11
N ARG A 148 -17.23 9.44 -2.02
CA ARG A 148 -18.28 9.84 -1.08
C ARG A 148 -18.00 11.20 -0.44
N TYR A 149 -16.76 11.47 -0.06
CA TYR A 149 -16.36 12.75 0.51
C TYR A 149 -16.56 13.90 -0.49
N ALA A 150 -16.22 13.70 -1.77
CA ALA A 150 -16.43 14.69 -2.82
C ALA A 150 -17.92 15.00 -3.04
N LYS A 151 -18.79 13.97 -3.01
CA LYS A 151 -20.25 14.12 -3.16
C LYS A 151 -20.94 14.71 -1.93
N SER A 152 -20.37 14.58 -0.74
CA SER A 152 -21.01 15.02 0.51
C SER A 152 -20.68 16.46 0.89
N HIS A 153 -19.91 17.19 0.09
CA HIS A 153 -19.49 18.56 0.37
C HIS A 153 -19.91 19.48 -0.76
N GLN A 154 -20.38 20.68 -0.42
CA GLN A 154 -20.74 21.68 -1.45
C GLN A 154 -19.52 22.12 -2.26
N ARG A 155 -18.37 22.35 -1.61
CA ARG A 155 -17.11 22.74 -2.27
C ARG A 155 -15.89 22.31 -1.44
N ILE A 156 -14.84 21.83 -2.10
CA ILE A 156 -13.54 21.49 -1.48
C ILE A 156 -12.45 22.46 -1.98
N MET A 157 -11.81 23.19 -1.06
CA MET A 157 -10.79 24.20 -1.36
C MET A 157 -9.44 23.93 -0.68
N SER A 158 -9.13 22.66 -0.43
CA SER A 158 -7.84 22.30 0.15
C SER A 158 -6.70 22.58 -0.84
N GLN A 159 -5.53 22.96 -0.32
CA GLN A 159 -4.31 23.11 -1.10
C GLN A 159 -3.30 22.00 -0.75
N PRO A 160 -2.40 21.65 -1.70
CA PRO A 160 -1.24 20.80 -1.43
C PRO A 160 -0.41 21.37 -0.28
N ARG A 161 0.10 20.49 0.57
CA ARG A 161 1.01 20.83 1.66
C ARG A 161 2.09 19.76 1.73
N GLU A 162 3.31 20.19 1.96
CA GLU A 162 4.37 19.28 2.40
C GLU A 162 4.13 18.92 3.86
N GLU A 163 4.21 17.64 4.17
CA GLU A 163 3.92 17.12 5.49
C GLU A 163 5.19 16.47 6.03
N SER A 164 5.80 17.06 7.07
CA SER A 164 7.00 16.51 7.71
C SER A 164 6.75 15.15 8.40
N ASN A 165 5.48 14.82 8.63
CA ASN A 165 5.04 13.51 9.11
C ASN A 165 3.82 13.05 8.31
N GLU A 166 4.11 12.38 7.20
CA GLU A 166 3.10 11.85 6.28
C GLU A 166 2.14 10.90 6.98
N LYS A 167 2.63 10.01 7.86
CA LYS A 167 1.78 9.02 8.55
C LYS A 167 0.75 9.68 9.45
N TYR A 168 1.11 10.75 10.16
CA TYR A 168 0.14 11.53 10.94
C TYR A 168 -0.86 12.25 10.03
N ALA A 169 -0.37 12.96 9.01
CA ALA A 169 -1.20 13.74 8.11
C ALA A 169 -2.23 12.85 7.38
N PHE A 170 -1.79 11.70 6.88
CA PHE A 170 -2.66 10.75 6.21
C PHE A 170 -3.65 10.09 7.18
N ARG A 171 -3.24 9.77 8.41
CA ARG A 171 -4.19 9.31 9.44
C ARG A 171 -5.31 10.33 9.65
N CYS A 172 -4.99 11.63 9.76
CA CYS A 172 -5.99 12.69 9.89
C CYS A 172 -6.91 12.78 8.66
N LEU A 173 -6.38 12.56 7.45
CA LEU A 173 -7.20 12.41 6.25
C LEU A 173 -8.14 11.21 6.35
N LEU A 174 -7.65 10.03 6.72
CA LEU A 174 -8.47 8.82 6.88
C LEU A 174 -9.60 9.02 7.90
N LEU A 175 -9.36 9.76 8.99
CA LEU A 175 -10.41 10.12 9.95
C LEU A 175 -11.49 11.02 9.31
N ARG A 176 -11.09 12.05 8.55
CA ARG A 176 -12.03 12.93 7.82
C ARG A 176 -12.84 12.18 6.76
N LEU A 177 -12.22 11.20 6.10
CA LEU A 177 -12.89 10.31 5.15
C LEU A 177 -13.82 9.29 5.85
N GLY A 178 -13.75 9.15 7.17
CA GLY A 178 -14.64 8.29 7.96
C GLY A 178 -14.13 6.86 8.17
N PHE A 179 -12.82 6.63 8.16
CA PHE A 179 -12.19 5.38 8.61
C PHE A 179 -12.16 5.28 10.15
N ILE A 180 -13.33 5.33 10.78
CA ILE A 180 -13.51 5.40 12.24
C ILE A 180 -13.99 4.06 12.82
N GLY A 181 -13.31 3.59 13.87
CA GLY A 181 -13.66 2.39 14.63
C GLY A 181 -12.88 1.12 14.25
N PRO A 182 -13.15 0.00 14.96
CA PRO A 182 -12.40 -1.25 14.81
C PRO A 182 -12.58 -1.91 13.44
N ARG A 183 -13.74 -1.73 12.79
CA ARG A 183 -14.03 -2.28 11.45
C ARG A 183 -13.04 -1.84 10.37
N TYR A 184 -12.42 -0.67 10.53
CA TYR A 184 -11.43 -0.13 9.57
C TYR A 184 -9.98 -0.38 10.01
N LYS A 185 -9.74 -1.21 11.04
CA LYS A 185 -8.39 -1.45 11.57
C LYS A 185 -7.45 -2.03 10.51
N LYS A 186 -7.92 -2.99 9.71
CA LYS A 186 -7.12 -3.62 8.65
C LYS A 186 -6.78 -2.63 7.55
N GLN A 187 -7.76 -1.87 7.05
CA GLN A 187 -7.55 -0.90 5.98
C GLN A 187 -6.65 0.25 6.42
N ARG A 188 -6.81 0.77 7.63
CA ARG A 188 -5.88 1.78 8.18
C ARG A 188 -4.46 1.24 8.30
N LYS A 189 -4.28 -0.03 8.67
CA LYS A 189 -2.95 -0.65 8.72
C LYS A 189 -2.31 -0.66 7.34
N VAL A 190 -3.03 -1.10 6.30
CA VAL A 190 -2.55 -1.11 4.91
C VAL A 190 -2.22 0.30 4.43
N LEU A 191 -3.17 1.23 4.57
CA LEU A 191 -3.07 2.61 4.07
C LEU A 191 -2.01 3.47 4.79
N LEU A 192 -1.49 3.03 5.93
CA LEU A 192 -0.45 3.75 6.68
C LEU A 192 0.92 3.05 6.65
N LYS A 193 1.03 1.81 6.12
CA LYS A 193 2.24 0.99 6.27
C LYS A 193 3.46 1.56 5.56
N ASN A 194 3.24 2.23 4.42
CA ASN A 194 4.29 2.77 3.55
C ASN A 194 4.73 4.19 3.94
N LEU A 195 3.99 4.86 4.83
CA LEU A 195 4.25 6.25 5.20
C LEU A 195 5.30 6.35 6.31
N THR A 196 6.05 7.45 6.31
CA THR A 196 7.07 7.74 7.32
C THR A 196 6.51 8.54 8.50
N GLY A 197 7.21 8.53 9.64
CA GLY A 197 6.81 9.26 10.84
C GLY A 197 5.83 8.54 11.77
N SER A 198 5.34 9.27 12.78
CA SER A 198 4.44 8.76 13.83
C SER A 198 2.98 8.97 13.47
N ALA A 199 2.15 7.93 13.64
CA ALA A 199 0.70 8.08 13.48
C ALA A 199 0.03 8.85 14.64
N ALA A 200 0.71 9.02 15.78
CA ALA A 200 0.11 9.57 17.00
C ALA A 200 0.37 11.08 17.15
N PHE A 201 1.51 11.56 16.68
CA PHE A 201 1.97 12.94 16.90
C PHE A 201 2.27 13.62 15.57
N LYS A 202 1.90 14.91 15.43
CA LYS A 202 2.06 15.68 14.19
C LYS A 202 3.52 15.84 13.79
N SER A 203 4.39 16.06 14.77
CA SER A 203 5.86 15.99 14.69
C SER A 203 6.35 16.10 16.14
N GLN A 204 7.46 15.46 16.50
CA GLN A 204 8.31 15.99 17.57
C GLN A 204 9.17 17.04 16.88
N GLU A 205 9.05 18.31 17.25
CA GLU A 205 10.14 19.25 17.02
C GLU A 205 11.39 18.65 17.71
N ALA A 206 12.49 18.57 16.96
CA ALA A 206 13.81 18.42 17.57
C ALA A 206 14.24 19.78 18.13
#